data_AF-A0A5C6UU00-F1
#
_entry.id   AF-A0A5C6UU00-F1
#
_cell.length_a   1.000
_cell.length_b   1.000
_cell.length_c   1.000
_cell.angle_alpha   90.00
_cell.angle_beta   90.00
_cell.angle_gamma   90.00
#
_symmetry.space_group_name_H-M   'P 1'
#
loop_
_entity.id
_entity.type
_entity.pdbx_description
1 polymer ?
#
loop_
_entity_poly.entity_id
_entity_poly.type
_entity_poly.pdbx_seq_one_letter_code
_entity_poly.pdbx_strand_id
1 'polypeptide(L)'
;MLIAVHGNVTKHKSLRDHAMSTSLTPAASGQARLLLNATRILVHLGGVVGVALLMALPFVSQRTLSLASQANASGLHEAVFSIEALIHVGLAACFWAILALSFAWLRETHRQRSEQRPTLTRKVVRARGSVILETLIVFPVFLLLIFGLAQFAVLNIASMLTTVAAFQATRTVWIWEREPIGTDDVERKATIQAATVVAPVVPGEYAAQPSTSSSEYSQNRGIFVASQFPWPVADSGYQGRNIGDRLADEMAGLNPPIDFVSAVDSSSFSHRTVRKLTSAYGSIDVSFEPDAASSSLLKVTTTYHHLNAFPLVAGLFGENYERAGREGYHVPIKRVLSIERQRPSPNRAQFPRIVPGNNPGPYIF
;
A
#
# COMPACT_ATOMS: atom_id res chain seq x y z
N MET A 1 52.89 26.13 62.46
CA MET A 1 53.37 25.25 63.56
C MET A 1 52.20 24.44 64.07
N LEU A 2 51.94 23.28 63.46
CA LEU A 2 51.15 22.20 64.02
C LEU A 2 51.50 20.94 63.22
N ILE A 3 51.92 19.92 63.96
CA ILE A 3 52.60 18.71 63.51
C ILE A 3 51.54 17.68 63.12
N ALA A 4 51.55 17.22 61.87
CA ALA A 4 50.70 16.13 61.42
C ALA A 4 51.50 14.82 61.37
N VAL A 5 51.08 13.91 62.25
CA VAL A 5 51.71 12.64 62.61
C VAL A 5 51.59 11.62 61.46
N HIS A 6 52.74 11.05 61.08
CA HIS A 6 52.86 9.90 60.19
C HIS A 6 52.35 8.63 60.88
N GLY A 7 51.21 8.11 60.41
CA GLY A 7 50.69 6.80 60.79
C GLY A 7 51.38 5.69 59.98
N ASN A 8 52.33 5.02 60.62
CA ASN A 8 53.08 3.89 60.09
C ASN A 8 52.22 2.61 60.23
N VAL A 9 51.57 2.15 59.15
CA VAL A 9 50.79 0.90 59.17
C VAL A 9 51.71 -0.27 58.79
N THR A 10 51.99 -1.08 59.80
CA THR A 10 52.79 -2.29 59.74
C THR A 10 52.12 -3.37 58.87
N LYS A 11 52.87 -3.83 57.88
CA LYS A 11 52.55 -4.99 57.04
C LYS A 11 52.52 -6.27 57.89
N HIS A 12 51.34 -6.80 58.18
CA HIS A 12 51.21 -8.19 58.63
C HIS A 12 51.22 -9.12 57.40
N LYS A 13 52.35 -9.78 57.21
CA LYS A 13 52.59 -10.83 56.21
C LYS A 13 51.85 -12.10 56.69
N SER A 14 50.59 -12.26 56.27
CA SER A 14 49.82 -13.48 56.48
C SER A 14 50.28 -14.55 55.48
N LEU A 15 51.18 -15.42 55.92
CA LEU A 15 51.40 -16.75 55.35
C LEU A 15 50.15 -17.59 55.59
N ARG A 16 49.34 -17.78 54.55
CA ARG A 16 48.34 -18.85 54.49
C ARG A 16 48.34 -19.47 53.10
N ASP A 17 48.87 -20.68 53.08
CA ASP A 17 48.37 -21.85 52.38
C ASP A 17 48.24 -21.74 50.86
N HIS A 18 49.29 -22.22 50.19
CA HIS A 18 49.21 -22.81 48.87
C HIS A 18 48.27 -24.02 48.89
N ALA A 19 46.96 -23.76 48.84
CA ALA A 19 46.02 -24.72 48.32
C ALA A 19 46.30 -24.88 46.83
N MET A 20 46.62 -26.11 46.41
CA MET A 20 46.65 -26.52 45.00
C MET A 20 45.34 -26.09 44.33
N SER A 21 45.41 -24.97 43.60
CA SER A 21 44.41 -24.56 42.63
C SER A 21 44.43 -25.61 41.51
N THR A 22 43.57 -26.60 41.61
CA THR A 22 43.14 -27.41 40.47
C THR A 22 42.52 -26.46 39.45
N SER A 23 43.33 -26.08 38.46
CA SER A 23 42.91 -25.33 37.28
C SER A 23 41.96 -26.20 36.46
N LEU A 24 40.70 -26.26 36.89
CA LEU A 24 39.62 -26.77 36.07
C LEU A 24 39.56 -25.91 34.81
N THR A 25 39.85 -26.56 33.69
CA THR A 25 39.85 -26.02 32.34
C THR A 25 38.55 -25.24 32.07
N PRO A 26 38.60 -23.93 31.79
CA PRO A 26 37.42 -23.08 31.66
C PRO A 26 36.58 -23.32 30.38
N ALA A 27 37.08 -24.16 29.46
CA ALA A 27 36.50 -24.35 28.13
C ALA A 27 35.12 -25.06 28.15
N ALA A 28 34.86 -25.99 29.08
CA ALA A 28 33.60 -26.71 29.14
C ALA A 28 32.41 -25.84 29.62
N SER A 29 32.69 -24.73 30.31
CA SER A 29 31.66 -23.85 30.86
C SER A 29 30.99 -22.94 29.81
N GLY A 30 31.68 -22.67 28.69
CA GLY A 30 31.20 -21.77 27.64
C GLY A 30 30.08 -22.38 26.80
N GLN A 31 30.23 -23.64 26.38
CA GLN A 31 29.22 -24.34 25.57
C GLN A 31 27.92 -24.57 26.34
N ALA A 32 28.02 -24.99 27.61
CA ALA A 32 26.84 -25.17 28.46
C ALA A 32 26.06 -23.86 28.67
N ARG A 33 26.75 -22.74 28.85
CA ARG A 33 26.12 -21.40 28.97
C ARG A 33 25.48 -20.95 27.65
N LEU A 34 26.11 -21.23 26.50
CA LEU A 34 25.55 -20.93 25.19
C LEU A 34 24.25 -21.71 24.94
N LEU A 35 24.23 -23.01 25.23
CA LEU A 35 23.03 -23.85 25.09
C LEU A 35 21.91 -23.40 26.03
N LEU A 36 22.24 -23.03 27.28
CA LEU A 36 21.27 -22.48 28.24
C LEU A 36 20.69 -21.13 27.80
N ASN A 37 21.52 -20.27 27.18
CA ASN A 37 21.04 -19.01 26.66
C ASN A 37 20.20 -19.20 25.38
N ALA A 38 20.62 -20.08 24.48
CA ALA A 38 19.87 -20.39 23.25
C ALA A 38 18.49 -20.98 23.57
N THR A 39 18.40 -21.92 24.52
CA THR A 39 17.12 -22.49 24.96
C THR A 39 16.21 -21.44 25.58
N ARG A 40 16.74 -20.53 26.41
CA ARG A 40 15.95 -19.40 26.95
C ARG A 40 15.43 -18.48 25.85
N ILE A 41 16.26 -18.17 24.85
CA ILE A 41 15.85 -17.35 23.70
C ILE A 41 14.74 -18.05 22.92
N LEU A 42 14.86 -19.36 22.65
CA LEU A 42 13.84 -20.13 21.95
C LEU A 42 12.53 -20.21 22.72
N VAL A 43 12.58 -20.41 24.04
CA VAL A 43 11.38 -20.42 24.91
C VAL A 43 10.72 -19.04 24.92
N HIS A 44 11.50 -17.96 25.03
CA HIS A 44 10.97 -16.61 24.95
C HIS A 44 10.36 -16.29 23.59
N LEU A 45 11.04 -16.66 22.50
CA LEU A 45 10.55 -16.49 21.15
C LEU A 45 9.23 -17.25 20.95
N GLY A 46 9.18 -18.51 21.37
CA GLY A 46 7.95 -19.32 21.34
C GLY A 46 6.82 -18.71 22.16
N GLY A 47 7.13 -18.18 23.35
CA GLY A 47 6.17 -17.46 24.18
C GLY A 47 5.64 -16.18 23.53
N VAL A 48 6.52 -15.36 22.93
CA VAL A 48 6.13 -14.14 22.22
C VAL A 48 5.27 -14.47 21.00
N VAL A 49 5.66 -15.47 20.21
CA VAL A 49 4.87 -15.95 19.06
C VAL A 49 3.50 -16.48 19.52
N GLY A 50 3.46 -17.24 20.60
CA GLY A 50 2.20 -17.75 21.18
C GLY A 50 1.27 -16.64 21.64
N VAL A 51 1.78 -15.63 22.36
CA VAL A 51 1.00 -14.47 22.77
C VAL A 51 0.54 -13.65 21.57
N ALA A 52 1.40 -13.45 20.57
CA ALA A 52 1.04 -12.75 19.34
C ALA A 52 -0.09 -13.47 18.59
N LEU A 53 -0.04 -14.80 18.48
CA LEU A 53 -1.11 -15.62 17.89
C LEU A 53 -2.42 -15.52 18.68
N LEU A 54 -2.34 -15.57 20.02
CA LEU A 54 -3.51 -15.41 20.89
C LEU A 54 -4.13 -14.01 20.79
N MET A 55 -3.30 -12.97 20.71
CA MET A 55 -3.75 -11.59 20.50
C MET A 55 -4.32 -11.37 19.10
N ALA A 56 -3.83 -12.12 18.10
CA ALA A 56 -4.34 -12.07 16.73
C ALA A 56 -5.69 -12.76 16.58
N LEU A 57 -6.01 -13.81 17.37
CA LEU A 57 -7.28 -14.56 17.29
C LEU A 57 -8.55 -13.69 17.15
N PRO A 58 -8.80 -12.65 17.98
CA PRO A 58 -10.00 -11.83 17.84
C PRO A 58 -10.04 -11.00 16.55
N PHE A 59 -8.90 -10.80 15.88
CA PHE A 59 -8.80 -10.08 14.61
C PHE A 59 -8.71 -11.01 13.39
N VAL A 60 -8.59 -12.33 13.62
CA VAL A 60 -8.56 -13.34 12.56
C VAL A 60 -10.01 -13.67 12.19
N SER A 61 -10.50 -13.01 11.15
CA SER A 61 -11.79 -13.33 10.54
C SER A 61 -11.70 -14.65 9.75
N GLN A 62 -12.84 -15.29 9.48
CA GLN A 62 -12.92 -16.43 8.57
C GLN A 62 -12.35 -16.08 7.17
N ARG A 63 -12.48 -14.82 6.75
CA ARG A 63 -11.91 -14.28 5.51
C ARG A 63 -10.37 -14.21 5.56
N THR A 64 -9.80 -13.85 6.72
CA THR A 64 -8.34 -13.86 6.93
C THR A 64 -7.78 -15.29 6.82
N LEU A 65 -8.48 -16.28 7.38
CA LEU A 65 -8.11 -17.69 7.27
C LEU A 65 -8.21 -18.21 5.84
N SER A 66 -9.27 -17.85 5.09
CA SER A 66 -9.39 -18.24 3.69
C SER A 66 -8.32 -17.60 2.81
N LEU A 67 -7.94 -16.35 3.10
CA LEU A 67 -6.82 -15.69 2.42
C LEU A 67 -5.49 -16.38 2.69
N ALA A 68 -5.23 -16.74 3.94
CA ALA A 68 -4.02 -17.49 4.31
C ALA A 68 -3.98 -18.87 3.63
N SER A 69 -5.12 -19.57 3.52
CA SER A 69 -5.18 -20.87 2.85
C SER A 69 -5.00 -20.74 1.33
N GLN A 70 -5.60 -19.70 0.71
CA GLN A 70 -5.42 -19.41 -0.72
C GLN A 70 -3.98 -19.05 -1.04
N ALA A 71 -3.35 -18.22 -0.22
CA ALA A 71 -1.93 -17.88 -0.35
C ALA A 71 -1.06 -19.14 -0.25
N ASN A 72 -1.32 -20.02 0.72
CA ASN A 72 -0.61 -21.29 0.83
C ASN A 72 -0.77 -22.15 -0.43
N ALA A 73 -2.01 -22.28 -0.94
CA ALA A 73 -2.31 -23.03 -2.16
C ALA A 73 -1.70 -22.43 -3.43
N SER A 74 -1.48 -21.10 -3.46
CA SER A 74 -0.85 -20.41 -4.60
C SER A 74 0.68 -20.44 -4.58
N GLY A 75 1.30 -21.26 -3.72
CA GLY A 75 2.76 -21.39 -3.66
C GLY A 75 3.44 -20.26 -2.87
N LEU A 76 2.74 -19.60 -1.93
CA LEU A 76 3.36 -18.57 -1.07
C LEU A 76 4.63 -19.08 -0.38
N HIS A 77 4.75 -20.40 -0.10
CA HIS A 77 6.00 -20.97 0.39
C HIS A 77 7.18 -20.70 -0.56
N GLU A 78 7.02 -20.85 -1.87
CA GLU A 78 8.08 -20.54 -2.85
C GLU A 78 8.41 -19.04 -2.89
N ALA A 79 7.39 -18.18 -2.74
CA ALA A 79 7.59 -16.72 -2.69
C ALA A 79 8.24 -16.26 -1.37
N VAL A 80 7.89 -16.87 -0.23
CA VAL A 80 8.45 -16.58 1.10
C VAL A 80 9.88 -17.10 1.21
N PHE A 81 10.20 -18.22 0.54
CA PHE A 81 11.56 -18.72 0.39
C PHE A 81 12.30 -18.17 -0.84
N SER A 82 11.72 -17.17 -1.53
CA SER A 82 12.44 -16.47 -2.59
C SER A 82 13.69 -15.81 -2.01
N ILE A 83 14.76 -15.76 -2.82
CA ILE A 83 16.01 -15.10 -2.43
C ILE A 83 15.75 -13.65 -2.02
N GLU A 84 14.82 -12.97 -2.70
CA GLU A 84 14.42 -11.60 -2.40
C GLU A 84 13.80 -11.46 -1.00
N ALA A 85 12.88 -12.35 -0.64
CA ALA A 85 12.28 -12.39 0.69
C ALA A 85 13.32 -12.73 1.77
N LEU A 86 14.22 -13.68 1.51
CA LEU A 86 15.32 -14.03 2.41
C LEU A 86 16.29 -12.88 2.61
N ILE A 87 16.62 -12.13 1.56
CA ILE A 87 17.43 -10.91 1.65
C ILE A 87 16.72 -9.86 2.52
N HIS A 88 15.42 -9.67 2.34
CA HIS A 88 14.65 -8.72 3.17
C HIS A 88 14.61 -9.16 4.64
N VAL A 89 14.41 -10.44 4.92
CA VAL A 89 14.46 -10.99 6.28
C VAL A 89 15.86 -10.83 6.87
N GLY A 90 16.91 -11.08 6.09
CA GLY A 90 18.30 -10.87 6.50
C GLY A 90 18.60 -9.41 6.81
N LEU A 91 18.18 -8.48 5.94
CA LEU A 91 18.32 -7.04 6.16
C LEU A 91 17.52 -6.55 7.37
N ALA A 92 16.30 -7.05 7.55
CA ALA A 92 15.49 -6.75 8.73
C ALA A 92 16.15 -7.26 10.02
N ALA A 93 16.74 -8.46 9.99
CA ALA A 93 17.50 -9.00 11.11
C ALA A 93 18.76 -8.18 11.41
N CYS A 94 19.51 -7.76 10.38
CA CYS A 94 20.66 -6.87 10.52
C CYS A 94 20.25 -5.51 11.10
N PHE A 95 19.15 -4.93 10.62
CA PHE A 95 18.62 -3.67 11.13
C PHE A 95 18.21 -3.79 12.59
N TRP A 96 17.53 -4.88 12.98
CA TRP A 96 17.24 -5.16 14.38
C TRP A 96 18.54 -5.30 15.18
N ALA A 97 19.52 -6.09 14.72
CA ALA A 97 20.79 -6.24 15.41
C ALA A 97 21.47 -4.89 15.67
N ILE A 98 21.45 -3.97 14.70
CA ILE A 98 21.96 -2.60 14.86
C ILE A 98 21.17 -1.84 15.94
N LEU A 99 19.84 -1.91 15.95
CA LEU A 99 19.02 -1.27 16.99
C LEU A 99 19.28 -1.85 18.38
N ALA A 100 19.38 -3.18 18.51
CA ALA A 100 19.67 -3.85 19.77
C ALA A 100 21.07 -3.49 20.31
N LEU A 101 22.08 -3.48 19.43
CA LEU A 101 23.44 -3.07 19.78
C LEU A 101 23.49 -1.60 20.17
N SER A 102 22.81 -0.73 19.42
CA SER A 102 22.71 0.70 19.73
C SER A 102 22.04 0.92 21.08
N PHE A 103 20.97 0.20 21.38
CA PHE A 103 20.29 0.26 22.67
C PHE A 103 21.16 -0.29 23.82
N ALA A 104 21.86 -1.40 23.61
CA ALA A 104 22.78 -1.96 24.60
C ALA A 104 23.94 -1.00 24.90
N TRP A 105 24.48 -0.37 23.86
CA TRP A 105 25.52 0.65 23.97
C TRP A 105 25.02 1.91 24.70
N LEU A 106 23.83 2.42 24.35
CA LEU A 106 23.17 3.53 25.07
C LEU A 106 22.95 3.18 26.54
N ARG A 107 22.51 1.97 26.84
CA ARG A 107 22.29 1.52 28.21
C ARG A 107 23.59 1.44 29.02
N GLU A 108 24.66 0.91 28.42
CA GLU A 108 25.97 0.82 29.09
C GLU A 108 26.59 2.20 29.29
N THR A 109 26.53 3.09 28.30
CA THR A 109 26.99 4.48 28.43
C THR A 109 26.19 5.25 29.48
N HIS A 110 24.87 5.05 29.57
CA HIS A 110 24.06 5.58 30.66
C HIS A 110 24.45 5.00 32.02
N ARG A 111 24.76 3.70 32.12
CA ARG A 111 25.22 3.07 33.37
C ARG A 111 26.54 3.69 33.83
N GLN A 112 27.52 3.82 32.94
CA GLN A 112 28.82 4.42 33.25
C GLN A 112 28.67 5.90 33.69
N ARG A 113 27.82 6.67 33.00
CA ARG A 113 27.51 8.06 33.40
C ARG A 113 26.77 8.13 34.74
N SER A 114 25.95 7.14 35.07
CA SER A 114 25.27 7.03 36.37
C SER A 114 26.24 6.68 37.50
N GLU A 115 27.20 5.79 37.25
CA GLU A 115 28.22 5.39 38.24
C GLU A 115 29.22 6.51 38.53
N GLN A 116 29.48 7.38 37.55
CA GLN A 116 30.32 8.58 37.71
C GLN A 116 29.59 9.77 38.33
N ARG A 117 28.26 9.76 38.42
CA ARG A 117 27.50 10.81 39.11
C ARG A 117 27.45 10.50 40.62
N PRO A 118 27.88 11.42 41.50
CA PRO A 118 27.80 11.22 42.94
C PRO A 118 26.33 11.00 43.34
N THR A 119 26.13 9.93 44.11
CA THR A 119 24.86 9.29 44.43
C THR A 119 23.94 10.18 45.27
N LEU A 120 23.11 10.99 44.62
CA LEU A 120 21.86 11.46 45.22
C LEU A 120 20.86 10.29 45.21
N THR A 121 20.70 9.69 46.38
CA THR A 121 19.90 8.50 46.69
C THR A 121 18.42 8.71 46.39
N ARG A 122 18.00 8.46 45.16
CA ARG A 122 16.59 8.18 44.86
C ARG A 122 16.46 6.73 44.43
N LYS A 123 16.18 5.87 45.42
CA LYS A 123 15.69 4.49 45.20
C LYS A 123 14.36 4.58 44.46
N VAL A 124 14.40 4.64 43.13
CA VAL A 124 13.24 4.37 42.30
C VAL A 124 13.12 2.85 42.24
N VAL A 125 12.12 2.35 42.97
CA VAL A 125 11.71 0.95 42.98
C VAL A 125 11.53 0.52 41.53
N ARG A 126 12.36 -0.44 41.09
CA ARG A 126 12.42 -0.93 39.72
C ARG A 126 11.16 -1.75 39.44
N ALA A 127 10.11 -1.08 38.98
CA ALA A 127 8.83 -1.70 38.65
C ALA A 127 9.00 -2.61 37.42
N ARG A 128 8.73 -3.91 37.59
CA ARG A 128 8.76 -4.94 36.53
C ARG A 128 7.67 -4.77 35.45
N GLY A 129 7.00 -3.61 35.37
CA GLY A 129 6.00 -3.26 34.34
C GLY A 129 6.47 -2.26 33.28
N SER A 130 7.71 -1.76 33.36
CA SER A 130 8.24 -0.71 32.46
C SER A 130 8.16 -1.09 30.98
N VAL A 131 8.46 -2.33 30.63
CA VAL A 131 8.56 -2.76 29.22
C VAL A 131 7.19 -2.75 28.53
N ILE A 132 6.13 -3.19 29.21
CA ILE A 132 4.77 -3.15 28.66
C ILE A 132 4.34 -1.70 28.44
N LEU A 133 4.64 -0.82 29.41
CA LEU A 133 4.29 0.60 29.32
C LEU A 133 5.09 1.32 28.23
N GLU A 134 6.39 1.04 28.11
CA GLU A 134 7.25 1.54 27.01
C GLU A 134 6.75 1.05 25.65
N THR A 135 6.39 -0.23 25.53
CA THR A 135 5.83 -0.79 24.29
C THR A 135 4.50 -0.13 23.96
N LEU A 136 3.63 0.10 24.93
CA LEU A 136 2.32 0.73 24.73
C LEU A 136 2.43 2.21 24.31
N ILE A 137 3.51 2.90 24.69
CA ILE A 137 3.80 4.27 24.24
C ILE A 137 4.41 4.27 22.83
N VAL A 138 5.34 3.35 22.54
CA VAL A 138 6.04 3.30 21.25
C VAL A 138 5.14 2.75 20.14
N PHE A 139 4.28 1.78 20.45
CA PHE A 139 3.49 1.05 19.47
C PHE A 139 2.53 1.93 18.65
N PRO A 140 1.77 2.88 19.23
CA PRO A 140 0.93 3.79 18.44
C PRO A 140 1.75 4.67 17.47
N VAL A 141 2.90 5.18 17.92
CA VAL A 141 3.79 5.99 17.07
C VAL A 141 4.35 5.15 15.93
N PHE A 142 4.76 3.92 16.23
CA PHE A 142 5.25 2.96 15.25
C PHE A 142 4.18 2.58 14.21
N LEU A 143 2.96 2.26 14.65
CA LEU A 143 1.84 1.95 13.76
C LEU A 143 1.47 3.16 12.88
N LEU A 144 1.44 4.36 13.47
CA LEU A 144 1.17 5.60 12.73
C LEU A 144 2.24 5.83 11.66
N LEU A 145 3.52 5.61 11.96
CA LEU A 145 4.60 5.72 10.99
C LEU A 145 4.49 4.68 9.88
N ILE A 146 4.26 3.41 10.20
CA ILE A 146 4.15 2.34 9.18
C ILE A 146 2.94 2.56 8.29
N PHE A 147 1.75 2.74 8.87
CA PHE A 147 0.53 2.93 8.07
C PHE A 147 0.55 4.27 7.34
N GLY A 148 1.12 5.31 7.94
CA GLY A 148 1.32 6.61 7.30
C GLY A 148 2.24 6.53 6.09
N LEU A 149 3.38 5.85 6.21
CA LEU A 149 4.30 5.62 5.10
C LEU A 149 3.68 4.77 3.99
N ALA A 150 2.95 3.71 4.37
CA ALA A 150 2.25 2.86 3.42
C ALA A 150 1.15 3.62 2.66
N GLN A 151 0.32 4.41 3.35
CA GLN A 151 -0.71 5.25 2.75
C GLN A 151 -0.08 6.33 1.84
N PHE A 152 1.03 6.95 2.27
CA PHE A 152 1.75 7.92 1.45
C PHE A 152 2.31 7.30 0.16
N ALA A 153 2.82 6.07 0.23
CA ALA A 153 3.26 5.35 -0.97
C ALA A 153 2.10 5.11 -1.94
N VAL A 154 0.94 4.65 -1.47
CA VAL A 154 -0.25 4.45 -2.30
C VAL A 154 -0.72 5.77 -2.93
N LEU A 155 -0.73 6.87 -2.16
CA LEU A 155 -1.08 8.20 -2.66
C LEU A 155 -0.13 8.68 -3.76
N ASN A 156 1.17 8.41 -3.64
CA ASN A 156 2.14 8.76 -4.68
C ASN A 156 1.88 7.99 -5.98
N ILE A 157 1.60 6.69 -5.89
CA ILE A 157 1.26 5.87 -7.07
C ILE A 157 -0.04 6.39 -7.69
N ALA A 158 -1.07 6.68 -6.88
CA ALA A 158 -2.33 7.25 -7.34
C ALA A 158 -2.13 8.60 -8.03
N SER A 159 -1.28 9.47 -7.47
CA SER A 159 -0.93 10.78 -8.02
C SER A 159 -0.25 10.67 -9.39
N MET A 160 0.64 9.69 -9.56
CA MET A 160 1.31 9.41 -10.83
C MET A 160 0.35 8.85 -11.87
N LEU A 161 -0.47 7.85 -11.51
CA LEU A 161 -1.45 7.26 -12.43
C LEU A 161 -2.54 8.25 -12.83
N THR A 162 -2.92 9.19 -11.95
CA THR A 162 -3.88 10.24 -12.29
C THR A 162 -3.35 11.18 -13.38
N THR A 163 -2.04 11.43 -13.43
CA THR A 163 -1.42 12.18 -14.54
C THR A 163 -1.57 11.42 -15.86
N VAL A 164 -1.31 10.11 -15.86
CA VAL A 164 -1.51 9.26 -17.05
C VAL A 164 -2.98 9.18 -17.44
N ALA A 165 -3.88 9.10 -16.46
CA ALA A 165 -5.32 9.09 -16.66
C ALA A 165 -5.79 10.40 -17.31
N ALA A 166 -5.26 11.55 -16.87
CA ALA A 166 -5.53 12.84 -17.48
C ALA A 166 -5.07 12.89 -18.95
N PHE A 167 -3.90 12.32 -19.28
CA PHE A 167 -3.46 12.21 -20.67
C PHE A 167 -4.41 11.35 -21.52
N GLN A 168 -4.84 10.18 -21.02
CA GLN A 168 -5.77 9.31 -21.75
C GLN A 168 -7.15 9.95 -21.90
N ALA A 169 -7.66 10.61 -20.86
CA ALA A 169 -8.87 11.41 -20.91
C ALA A 169 -8.76 12.51 -21.98
N THR A 170 -7.68 13.29 -21.94
CA THR A 170 -7.44 14.40 -22.88
C THR A 170 -7.37 13.92 -24.32
N ARG A 171 -6.66 12.82 -24.57
CA ARG A 171 -6.61 12.20 -25.90
C ARG A 171 -7.99 11.74 -26.36
N THR A 172 -8.78 11.17 -25.46
CA THR A 172 -10.14 10.69 -25.77
C THR A 172 -11.04 11.87 -26.13
N VAL A 173 -11.04 12.92 -25.32
CA VAL A 173 -11.79 14.15 -25.62
C VAL A 173 -11.33 14.74 -26.95
N TRP A 174 -10.03 14.84 -27.18
CA TRP A 174 -9.49 15.39 -28.44
C TRP A 174 -9.96 14.64 -29.69
N ILE A 175 -10.10 13.31 -29.62
CA ILE A 175 -10.58 12.49 -30.73
C ILE A 175 -12.08 12.65 -30.94
N TRP A 176 -12.86 12.67 -29.86
CA TRP A 176 -14.31 12.50 -29.93
C TRP A 176 -15.10 13.80 -29.88
N GLU A 177 -14.51 14.91 -29.44
CA GLU A 177 -15.22 16.19 -29.23
C GLU A 177 -15.82 16.79 -30.51
N ARG A 178 -15.25 16.47 -31.67
CA ARG A 178 -15.74 16.94 -32.98
C ARG A 178 -16.66 15.95 -33.68
N GLU A 179 -16.82 14.74 -33.14
CA GLU A 179 -17.76 13.77 -33.68
C GLU A 179 -19.20 14.20 -33.36
N PRO A 180 -20.20 13.80 -34.17
CA PRO A 180 -21.60 14.15 -33.95
C PRO A 180 -22.22 13.32 -32.82
N ILE A 181 -21.57 13.34 -31.66
CA ILE A 181 -22.01 12.71 -30.40
C ILE A 181 -22.13 13.77 -29.32
N GLY A 182 -22.98 13.54 -28.32
CA GLY A 182 -23.20 14.51 -27.23
C GLY A 182 -21.95 14.72 -26.38
N THR A 183 -21.83 15.89 -25.74
CA THR A 183 -20.76 16.20 -24.78
C THR A 183 -20.66 15.15 -23.68
N ASP A 184 -21.81 14.73 -23.15
CA ASP A 184 -21.91 13.73 -22.09
C ASP A 184 -21.35 12.37 -22.53
N ASP A 185 -21.47 12.02 -23.81
CA ASP A 185 -20.90 10.77 -24.35
C ASP A 185 -19.38 10.87 -24.46
N VAL A 186 -18.85 12.03 -24.85
CA VAL A 186 -17.40 12.31 -24.88
C VAL A 186 -16.82 12.25 -23.48
N GLU A 187 -17.45 12.91 -22.50
CA GLU A 187 -17.05 12.87 -21.09
C GLU A 187 -17.12 11.45 -20.54
N ARG A 188 -18.16 10.68 -20.88
CA ARG A 188 -18.29 9.29 -20.47
C ARG A 188 -17.16 8.43 -21.03
N LYS A 189 -16.85 8.54 -22.32
CA LYS A 189 -15.72 7.83 -22.96
C LYS A 189 -14.40 8.20 -22.31
N ALA A 190 -14.17 9.49 -22.06
CA ALA A 190 -12.96 9.97 -21.42
C ALA A 190 -12.84 9.48 -19.97
N THR A 191 -13.95 9.45 -19.23
CA THR A 191 -14.06 8.89 -17.88
C THR A 191 -13.74 7.39 -17.88
N ILE A 192 -14.26 6.62 -18.84
CA ILE A 192 -13.95 5.20 -19.00
C ILE A 192 -12.45 4.99 -19.20
N GLN A 193 -11.81 5.76 -20.10
CA GLN A 193 -10.37 5.65 -20.37
C GLN A 193 -9.50 6.13 -19.20
N ALA A 194 -9.96 7.11 -18.43
CA ALA A 194 -9.25 7.55 -17.23
C ALA A 194 -9.36 6.50 -16.11
N ALA A 195 -10.54 5.89 -15.95
CA ALA A 195 -10.82 4.87 -14.95
C ALA A 195 -9.96 3.62 -15.13
N THR A 196 -9.71 3.19 -16.37
CA THR A 196 -8.87 2.00 -16.65
C THR A 196 -7.43 2.20 -16.19
N VAL A 197 -6.92 3.43 -16.24
CA VAL A 197 -5.56 3.78 -15.82
C VAL A 197 -5.43 3.78 -14.30
N VAL A 198 -6.41 4.30 -13.57
CA VAL A 198 -6.37 4.37 -12.10
C VAL A 198 -6.86 3.10 -11.41
N ALA A 199 -7.50 2.17 -12.12
CA ALA A 199 -7.99 0.92 -11.56
C ALA A 199 -6.98 0.16 -10.68
N PRO A 200 -5.67 0.06 -11.01
CA PRO A 200 -4.71 -0.67 -10.18
C PRO A 200 -4.54 -0.13 -8.74
N VAL A 201 -4.70 1.19 -8.54
CA VAL A 201 -4.54 1.85 -7.22
C VAL A 201 -5.83 1.97 -6.43
N VAL A 202 -6.95 1.59 -7.05
CA VAL A 202 -8.23 1.57 -6.36
C VAL A 202 -8.22 0.43 -5.34
N PRO A 203 -8.59 0.69 -4.08
CA PRO A 203 -8.61 -0.35 -3.05
C PRO A 203 -9.61 -1.46 -3.39
N GLY A 204 -9.26 -2.70 -3.03
CA GLY A 204 -9.69 -3.91 -3.75
C GLY A 204 -11.14 -4.34 -3.59
N GLU A 205 -11.55 -4.69 -2.37
CA GLU A 205 -12.85 -5.32 -2.10
C GLU A 205 -13.99 -4.31 -1.93
N TYR A 206 -13.69 -3.02 -1.83
CA TYR A 206 -14.75 -2.02 -1.72
C TYR A 206 -15.63 -2.10 -2.97
N ALA A 207 -16.90 -2.44 -2.74
CA ALA A 207 -17.93 -2.43 -3.76
C ALA A 207 -18.62 -1.06 -3.72
N ALA A 208 -18.81 -0.48 -4.91
CA ALA A 208 -19.58 0.73 -5.15
C ALA A 208 -20.50 0.29 -6.24
N GLN A 209 -21.76 0.67 -6.13
CA GLN A 209 -22.63 0.73 -7.28
C GLN A 209 -22.60 2.19 -7.77
N PRO A 210 -21.64 2.58 -8.63
CA PRO A 210 -22.03 3.60 -9.58
C PRO A 210 -23.10 2.93 -10.43
N SER A 211 -24.31 3.50 -10.45
CA SER A 211 -25.41 3.06 -11.31
C SER A 211 -24.97 3.13 -12.76
N THR A 212 -24.30 2.08 -13.24
CA THR A 212 -23.58 2.11 -14.52
C THR A 212 -24.28 1.22 -15.52
N SER A 213 -25.49 1.65 -15.88
CA SER A 213 -26.26 1.13 -17.02
C SER A 213 -25.62 1.47 -18.38
N SER A 214 -24.47 2.14 -18.39
CA SER A 214 -23.71 2.47 -19.60
C SER A 214 -23.25 1.18 -20.32
N SER A 215 -23.80 0.97 -21.52
CA SER A 215 -23.42 -0.14 -22.40
C SER A 215 -21.94 -0.10 -22.77
N GLU A 216 -21.38 1.10 -22.95
CA GLU A 216 -19.96 1.31 -23.27
C GLU A 216 -19.04 0.93 -22.11
N TYR A 217 -19.47 1.23 -20.88
CA TYR A 217 -18.74 0.83 -19.69
C TYR A 217 -18.76 -0.69 -19.50
N SER A 218 -19.93 -1.32 -19.70
CA SER A 218 -20.09 -2.78 -19.72
C SER A 218 -19.20 -3.44 -20.80
N GLN A 219 -19.11 -2.87 -22.01
CA GLN A 219 -18.20 -3.34 -23.05
C GLN A 219 -16.74 -3.23 -22.62
N ASN A 220 -16.31 -2.09 -22.07
CA ASN A 220 -14.94 -1.91 -21.62
C ASN A 220 -14.58 -2.90 -20.51
N ARG A 221 -15.45 -3.08 -19.52
CA ARG A 221 -15.32 -4.13 -18.50
C ARG A 221 -15.16 -5.51 -19.14
N GLY A 222 -15.98 -5.81 -20.14
CA GLY A 222 -15.91 -7.07 -20.89
C GLY A 222 -14.57 -7.30 -21.57
N ILE A 223 -13.96 -6.28 -22.17
CA ILE A 223 -12.63 -6.36 -22.79
C ILE A 223 -11.56 -6.69 -21.75
N PHE A 224 -11.61 -6.07 -20.57
CA PHE A 224 -10.66 -6.34 -19.48
C PHE A 224 -10.81 -7.73 -18.87
N VAL A 225 -12.03 -8.29 -18.84
CA VAL A 225 -12.24 -9.68 -18.44
C VAL A 225 -11.73 -10.62 -19.54
N ALA A 226 -12.06 -10.33 -20.81
CA ALA A 226 -11.66 -11.13 -21.95
C ALA A 226 -10.13 -11.20 -22.13
N SER A 227 -9.40 -10.13 -21.78
CA SER A 227 -7.93 -10.11 -21.85
C SER A 227 -7.25 -11.07 -20.87
N GLN A 228 -8.02 -11.73 -20.00
CA GLN A 228 -7.54 -12.69 -19.01
C GLN A 228 -7.82 -14.13 -19.42
N PHE A 229 -8.51 -14.33 -20.54
CA PHE A 229 -8.76 -15.67 -21.05
C PHE A 229 -7.45 -16.27 -21.56
N PRO A 230 -7.13 -17.51 -21.20
CA PRO A 230 -5.89 -18.17 -21.63
C PRO A 230 -5.84 -18.36 -23.15
N TRP A 231 -7.02 -18.44 -23.81
CA TRP A 231 -7.15 -18.63 -25.24
C TRP A 231 -8.24 -17.71 -25.80
N PRO A 232 -7.92 -16.44 -26.12
CA PRO A 232 -8.91 -15.53 -26.65
C PRO A 232 -9.35 -15.98 -28.05
N VAL A 233 -10.62 -16.34 -28.18
CA VAL A 233 -11.33 -16.55 -29.46
C VAL A 233 -11.96 -15.24 -29.95
N ALA A 234 -12.43 -15.19 -31.21
CA ALA A 234 -13.07 -14.01 -31.80
C ALA A 234 -14.25 -13.47 -30.95
N ASP A 235 -14.97 -14.35 -30.25
CA ASP A 235 -16.12 -13.99 -29.40
C ASP A 235 -15.76 -13.67 -27.94
N SER A 236 -14.46 -13.60 -27.61
CA SER A 236 -14.01 -13.38 -26.22
C SER A 236 -14.52 -12.07 -25.63
N GLY A 237 -14.65 -11.01 -26.44
CA GLY A 237 -15.20 -9.74 -25.97
C GLY A 237 -16.66 -9.85 -25.52
N TYR A 238 -17.48 -10.62 -26.25
CA TYR A 238 -18.87 -10.86 -25.89
C TYR A 238 -19.00 -11.74 -24.64
N GLN A 239 -18.21 -12.82 -24.57
CA GLN A 239 -18.15 -13.67 -23.38
C GLN A 239 -17.66 -12.91 -22.15
N GLY A 240 -16.58 -12.13 -22.30
CA GLY A 240 -16.02 -11.28 -21.27
C GLY A 240 -17.01 -10.24 -20.78
N ARG A 241 -17.84 -9.67 -21.67
CA ARG A 241 -18.92 -8.75 -21.30
C ARG A 241 -19.97 -9.43 -20.43
N ASN A 242 -20.50 -10.59 -20.85
CA ASN A 242 -21.50 -11.32 -20.06
C ASN A 242 -20.97 -11.72 -18.68
N ILE A 243 -19.71 -12.18 -18.61
CA ILE A 243 -19.06 -12.49 -17.33
C ILE A 243 -18.89 -11.21 -16.53
N GLY A 244 -18.34 -10.14 -17.11
CA GLY A 244 -18.11 -8.87 -16.43
C GLY A 244 -19.39 -8.24 -15.87
N ASP A 245 -20.49 -8.30 -16.62
CA ASP A 245 -21.80 -7.81 -16.19
C ASP A 245 -22.35 -8.66 -15.04
N ARG A 246 -22.34 -9.99 -15.17
CA ARG A 246 -22.73 -10.89 -14.08
C ARG A 246 -21.91 -10.65 -12.81
N LEU A 247 -20.59 -10.49 -12.94
CA LEU A 247 -19.70 -10.22 -11.83
C LEU A 247 -20.00 -8.86 -11.18
N ALA A 248 -20.38 -7.86 -11.97
CA ALA A 248 -20.81 -6.57 -11.45
C ALA A 248 -22.16 -6.66 -10.73
N ASP A 249 -23.09 -7.47 -11.23
CA ASP A 249 -24.39 -7.73 -10.59
C ASP A 249 -24.23 -8.53 -9.29
N GLU A 250 -23.30 -9.48 -9.21
CA GLU A 250 -22.98 -10.18 -7.96
C GLU A 250 -22.38 -9.24 -6.89
N MET A 251 -21.79 -8.12 -7.32
CA MET A 251 -21.32 -7.08 -6.43
C MET A 251 -22.37 -6.03 -6.09
N ALA A 252 -23.42 -5.93 -6.91
CA ALA A 252 -24.50 -4.99 -6.74
C ALA A 252 -25.23 -5.31 -5.42
N GLY A 253 -25.08 -4.43 -4.41
CA GLY A 253 -25.70 -4.59 -3.09
C GLY A 253 -24.79 -5.16 -2.00
N LEU A 254 -23.53 -5.49 -2.33
CA LEU A 254 -22.52 -5.75 -1.31
C LEU A 254 -21.90 -4.42 -0.89
N ASN A 255 -22.12 -4.01 0.37
CA ASN A 255 -21.38 -2.90 0.99
C ASN A 255 -20.47 -3.49 2.08
N PRO A 256 -19.30 -4.04 1.72
CA PRO A 256 -18.38 -4.55 2.71
C PRO A 256 -17.95 -3.40 3.65
N PRO A 257 -17.77 -3.69 4.96
CA PRO A 257 -17.34 -2.67 5.91
C PRO A 257 -15.98 -2.08 5.51
N ILE A 258 -15.74 -0.82 5.89
CA ILE A 258 -14.46 -0.15 5.70
C ILE A 258 -13.43 -0.73 6.66
N ASP A 259 -12.68 -1.73 6.20
CA ASP A 259 -11.64 -2.40 6.98
C ASP A 259 -10.36 -2.60 6.17
N PHE A 260 -9.25 -2.86 6.87
CA PHE A 260 -7.97 -3.06 6.17
C PHE A 260 -8.01 -4.28 5.24
N VAL A 261 -8.76 -5.33 5.60
CA VAL A 261 -8.84 -6.56 4.80
C VAL A 261 -9.51 -6.30 3.46
N SER A 262 -10.54 -5.44 3.44
CA SER A 262 -11.24 -5.04 2.23
C SER A 262 -10.44 -4.04 1.38
N ALA A 263 -9.46 -3.35 1.96
CA ALA A 263 -8.49 -2.61 1.16
C ALA A 263 -7.57 -3.55 0.35
N VAL A 264 -7.35 -4.78 0.84
CA VAL A 264 -6.51 -5.80 0.20
C VAL A 264 -7.33 -6.63 -0.80
N ASP A 265 -6.68 -7.06 -1.87
CA ASP A 265 -7.28 -7.90 -2.90
C ASP A 265 -7.46 -9.35 -2.41
N SER A 266 -8.70 -9.79 -2.14
CA SER A 266 -8.98 -11.19 -1.73
C SER A 266 -9.70 -12.04 -2.78
N SER A 267 -10.34 -11.40 -3.75
CA SER A 267 -11.04 -12.06 -4.84
C SER A 267 -10.11 -12.55 -5.96
N SER A 268 -10.57 -13.49 -6.79
CA SER A 268 -9.87 -13.92 -8.01
C SER A 268 -9.56 -12.75 -8.95
N PHE A 269 -8.57 -12.91 -9.81
CA PHE A 269 -8.06 -11.85 -10.69
C PHE A 269 -9.17 -11.20 -11.54
N SER A 270 -10.10 -11.99 -12.07
CA SER A 270 -11.22 -11.50 -12.90
C SER A 270 -12.27 -10.74 -12.08
N HIS A 271 -12.65 -11.25 -10.91
CA HIS A 271 -13.53 -10.51 -10.00
C HIS A 271 -12.89 -9.19 -9.61
N ARG A 272 -11.62 -9.22 -9.18
CA ARG A 272 -10.87 -8.01 -8.80
C ARG A 272 -10.86 -6.97 -9.91
N THR A 273 -10.66 -7.41 -11.15
CA THR A 273 -10.60 -6.50 -12.29
C THR A 273 -11.93 -5.77 -12.47
N VAL A 274 -13.04 -6.50 -12.44
CA VAL A 274 -14.38 -5.92 -12.49
C VAL A 274 -14.62 -4.97 -11.32
N ARG A 275 -14.24 -5.37 -10.10
CA ARG A 275 -14.38 -4.54 -8.89
C ARG A 275 -13.66 -3.21 -9.03
N LYS A 276 -12.36 -3.28 -9.35
CA LYS A 276 -11.47 -2.13 -9.42
C LYS A 276 -11.85 -1.19 -10.54
N LEU A 277 -12.24 -1.72 -11.71
CA LEU A 277 -12.74 -0.89 -12.81
C LEU A 277 -14.04 -0.18 -12.45
N THR A 278 -14.96 -0.86 -11.75
CA THR A 278 -16.27 -0.28 -11.36
C THR A 278 -16.07 0.82 -10.33
N SER A 279 -15.24 0.54 -9.35
CA SER A 279 -14.82 1.50 -8.34
C SER A 279 -14.07 2.69 -8.93
N ALA A 280 -13.12 2.44 -9.84
CA ALA A 280 -12.37 3.49 -10.54
C ALA A 280 -13.30 4.43 -11.31
N TYR A 281 -14.27 3.86 -12.03
CA TYR A 281 -15.23 4.61 -12.82
C TYR A 281 -16.10 5.53 -11.96
N GLY A 282 -16.58 5.07 -10.80
CA GLY A 282 -17.32 5.92 -9.86
C GLY A 282 -16.45 6.98 -9.14
N SER A 283 -15.14 6.74 -9.06
CA SER A 283 -14.21 7.58 -8.30
C SER A 283 -13.49 8.62 -9.16
N ILE A 284 -13.76 8.69 -10.48
CA ILE A 284 -13.09 9.64 -11.37
C ILE A 284 -14.11 10.51 -12.09
N ASP A 285 -13.84 11.81 -12.13
CA ASP A 285 -14.58 12.80 -12.89
C ASP A 285 -13.71 13.32 -14.03
N VAL A 286 -14.29 13.37 -15.22
CA VAL A 286 -13.68 14.05 -16.37
C VAL A 286 -14.68 15.06 -16.90
N SER A 287 -14.24 16.31 -17.00
CA SER A 287 -14.98 17.36 -17.69
C SER A 287 -14.08 18.08 -18.67
N PHE A 288 -14.67 18.68 -19.69
CA PHE A 288 -13.93 19.50 -20.63
C PHE A 288 -14.68 20.77 -21.02
N GLU A 289 -13.91 21.83 -21.24
CA GLU A 289 -14.41 23.12 -21.66
C GLU A 289 -13.45 23.75 -22.69
N PRO A 290 -13.95 24.50 -23.68
CA PRO A 290 -13.09 25.39 -24.45
C PRO A 290 -12.37 26.37 -23.50
N ASP A 291 -11.10 26.63 -23.75
CA ASP A 291 -10.34 27.55 -22.90
C ASP A 291 -10.90 28.99 -23.06
N ALA A 292 -11.17 29.65 -21.94
CA ALA A 292 -11.70 31.00 -21.91
C ALA A 292 -10.72 32.01 -22.55
N ALA A 293 -9.42 31.73 -22.48
CA ALA A 293 -8.38 32.58 -23.08
C ALA A 293 -8.17 32.32 -24.57
N SER A 294 -8.54 31.12 -25.07
CA SER A 294 -8.35 30.75 -26.46
C SER A 294 -9.38 29.72 -26.92
N SER A 295 -10.23 30.10 -27.88
CA SER A 295 -11.20 29.18 -28.50
C SER A 295 -10.55 28.03 -29.29
N SER A 296 -9.23 28.09 -29.53
CA SER A 296 -8.48 27.01 -30.19
C SER A 296 -7.98 25.94 -29.21
N LEU A 297 -8.01 26.20 -27.91
CA LEU A 297 -7.58 25.26 -26.88
C LEU A 297 -8.77 24.63 -26.20
N LEU A 298 -8.59 23.37 -25.82
CA LEU A 298 -9.55 22.58 -25.09
C LEU A 298 -8.93 22.15 -23.77
N LYS A 299 -9.57 22.54 -22.67
CA LYS A 299 -9.11 22.29 -21.31
C LYS A 299 -9.87 21.10 -20.76
N VAL A 300 -9.14 20.03 -20.45
CA VAL A 300 -9.67 18.80 -19.88
C VAL A 300 -9.26 18.73 -18.42
N THR A 301 -10.25 18.62 -17.54
CA THR A 301 -10.06 18.47 -16.10
C THR A 301 -10.36 17.03 -15.72
N THR A 302 -9.39 16.36 -15.11
CA THR A 302 -9.55 15.02 -14.55
C THR A 302 -9.35 15.08 -13.05
N THR A 303 -10.33 14.61 -12.29
CA THR A 303 -10.28 14.56 -10.83
C THR A 303 -10.48 13.13 -10.38
N TYR A 304 -9.47 12.54 -9.74
CA TYR A 304 -9.58 11.22 -9.13
C TYR A 304 -9.77 11.37 -7.62
N HIS A 305 -10.84 10.81 -7.09
CA HIS A 305 -11.19 10.78 -5.67
C HIS A 305 -10.64 9.52 -5.03
N HIS A 306 -9.36 9.54 -4.67
CA HIS A 306 -8.68 8.38 -4.11
C HIS A 306 -9.19 8.05 -2.69
N LEU A 307 -9.77 6.87 -2.49
CA LEU A 307 -10.17 6.38 -1.17
C LEU A 307 -8.95 5.88 -0.40
N ASN A 308 -8.71 6.41 0.79
CA ASN A 308 -7.61 5.98 1.65
C ASN A 308 -7.82 4.56 2.17
N ALA A 309 -6.83 3.70 1.95
CA ALA A 309 -6.86 2.28 2.22
C ALA A 309 -6.65 1.93 3.72
N PHE A 310 -6.02 2.83 4.49
CA PHE A 310 -5.61 2.58 5.88
C PHE A 310 -6.45 3.40 6.87
N PRO A 311 -7.51 2.84 7.48
CA PRO A 311 -8.45 3.61 8.32
C PRO A 311 -7.79 4.34 9.49
N LEU A 312 -6.76 3.76 10.10
CA LEU A 312 -6.07 4.32 11.27
C LEU A 312 -5.39 5.67 11.00
N VAL A 313 -5.00 5.93 9.74
CA VAL A 313 -4.33 7.17 9.32
C VAL A 313 -5.13 7.93 8.26
N ALA A 314 -6.29 7.42 7.86
CA ALA A 314 -7.05 7.92 6.72
C ALA A 314 -7.45 9.40 6.87
N GLY A 315 -7.82 9.81 8.09
CA GLY A 315 -8.17 11.20 8.40
C GLY A 315 -6.99 12.18 8.42
N LEU A 316 -5.75 11.70 8.40
CA LEU A 316 -4.57 12.58 8.25
C LEU A 316 -4.36 13.04 6.81
N PHE A 317 -4.85 12.25 5.84
CA PHE A 317 -4.56 12.47 4.43
C PHE A 317 -5.77 12.95 3.62
N GLY A 318 -6.99 12.66 4.07
CA GLY A 318 -8.21 12.95 3.30
C GLY A 318 -9.36 13.44 4.16
N GLU A 319 -10.43 13.81 3.46
CA GLU A 319 -11.67 14.32 4.06
C GLU A 319 -12.75 13.24 4.00
N ASN A 320 -13.57 13.11 5.04
CA ASN A 320 -14.67 12.16 5.04
C ASN A 320 -15.84 12.70 4.22
N TYR A 321 -16.15 12.05 3.10
CA TYR A 321 -17.34 12.33 2.30
C TYR A 321 -17.78 11.10 1.50
N GLU A 322 -18.99 11.13 0.97
CA GLU A 322 -19.51 10.05 0.16
C GLU A 322 -19.17 10.23 -1.33
N ARG A 323 -18.61 9.20 -1.96
CA ARG A 323 -18.39 9.15 -3.41
C ARG A 323 -18.86 7.83 -4.00
N ALA A 324 -19.73 7.92 -5.01
CA ALA A 324 -20.28 6.77 -5.72
C ALA A 324 -20.88 5.69 -4.79
N GLY A 325 -21.68 6.12 -3.81
CA GLY A 325 -22.32 5.22 -2.83
C GLY A 325 -21.40 4.73 -1.72
N ARG A 326 -20.21 5.34 -1.54
CA ARG A 326 -19.25 4.97 -0.51
C ARG A 326 -18.85 6.15 0.35
N GLU A 327 -19.13 6.06 1.64
CA GLU A 327 -18.54 6.94 2.63
C GLU A 327 -17.08 6.53 2.88
N GLY A 328 -16.20 7.50 3.16
CA GLY A 328 -14.83 7.23 3.51
C GLY A 328 -13.96 8.48 3.41
N TYR A 329 -12.69 8.33 3.80
CA TYR A 329 -11.72 9.40 3.65
C TYR A 329 -11.15 9.39 2.24
N HIS A 330 -11.45 10.43 1.48
CA HIS A 330 -11.00 10.56 0.10
C HIS A 330 -10.03 11.74 -0.06
N VAL A 331 -9.13 11.61 -1.04
CA VAL A 331 -8.19 12.65 -1.45
C VAL A 331 -8.44 13.00 -2.92
N PRO A 332 -8.91 14.23 -3.23
CA PRO A 332 -9.11 14.66 -4.60
C PRO A 332 -7.77 14.99 -5.27
N ILE A 333 -7.40 14.21 -6.28
CA ILE A 333 -6.22 14.43 -7.10
C ILE A 333 -6.67 15.03 -8.43
N LYS A 334 -6.52 16.36 -8.56
CA LYS A 334 -6.92 17.10 -9.75
C LYS A 334 -5.74 17.27 -10.72
N ARG A 335 -6.00 17.05 -12.01
CA ARG A 335 -5.10 17.32 -13.14
C ARG A 335 -5.85 18.07 -14.22
N VAL A 336 -5.18 19.06 -14.81
CA VAL A 336 -5.74 19.87 -15.88
C VAL A 336 -4.74 19.86 -17.02
N LEU A 337 -5.18 19.47 -18.20
CA LEU A 337 -4.38 19.49 -19.42
C LEU A 337 -5.11 20.35 -20.46
N SER A 338 -4.35 21.09 -21.24
CA SER A 338 -4.87 21.87 -22.36
C SER A 338 -4.27 21.34 -23.66
N ILE A 339 -5.11 21.12 -24.66
CA ILE A 339 -4.71 20.63 -25.98
C ILE A 339 -5.33 21.46 -27.08
N GLU A 340 -4.64 21.61 -28.20
CA GLU A 340 -5.21 22.27 -29.37
C GLU A 340 -6.39 21.45 -29.93
N ARG A 341 -7.52 22.12 -30.11
CA ARG A 341 -8.75 21.50 -30.60
C ARG A 341 -8.56 21.05 -32.04
N GLN A 342 -9.11 19.89 -32.39
CA GLN A 342 -9.09 19.44 -33.77
C GLN A 342 -9.76 20.47 -34.68
N ARG A 343 -9.15 20.66 -35.86
CA ARG A 343 -9.77 21.44 -36.93
C ARG A 343 -11.09 20.76 -37.30
N PRO A 344 -12.16 21.54 -37.57
CA PRO A 344 -13.41 20.98 -38.04
C PRO A 344 -13.13 20.05 -39.23
N SER A 345 -13.73 18.85 -39.22
CA SER A 345 -13.63 17.96 -40.38
C SER A 345 -14.09 18.73 -41.62
N PRO A 346 -13.37 18.65 -42.74
CA PRO A 346 -13.76 19.39 -43.93
C PRO A 346 -15.15 18.93 -44.36
N ASN A 347 -15.99 19.90 -44.76
CA ASN A 347 -17.39 19.64 -45.08
C ASN A 347 -17.47 18.60 -46.20
N ARG A 348 -17.96 17.38 -45.88
CA ARG A 348 -18.02 16.28 -46.86
C ARG A 348 -18.91 16.59 -48.08
N ALA A 349 -19.80 17.57 -47.97
CA ALA A 349 -20.60 18.05 -49.09
C ALA A 349 -19.80 18.91 -50.09
N GLN A 350 -18.62 19.41 -49.70
CA GLN A 350 -17.72 20.16 -50.59
C GLN A 350 -16.77 19.24 -51.39
N PHE A 351 -16.67 17.96 -51.02
CA PHE A 351 -15.94 17.00 -51.83
C PHE A 351 -16.87 16.41 -52.90
N PRO A 352 -16.44 16.38 -54.18
CA PRO A 352 -17.24 15.77 -55.24
C PRO A 352 -17.47 14.29 -54.90
N ARG A 353 -18.74 13.88 -54.82
CA ARG A 353 -19.09 12.46 -54.68
C ARG A 353 -18.58 11.75 -55.94
N ILE A 354 -17.77 10.70 -55.76
CA ILE A 354 -17.40 9.81 -56.86
C ILE A 354 -18.68 9.09 -57.29
N VAL A 355 -19.34 9.61 -58.32
CA VAL A 355 -20.44 8.93 -58.98
C VAL A 355 -19.84 7.80 -59.80
N PRO A 356 -20.34 6.55 -59.71
CA PRO A 356 -19.84 5.46 -60.54
C PRO A 356 -20.00 5.84 -62.02
N GLY A 357 -18.89 6.10 -62.72
CA GLY A 357 -18.90 6.47 -64.14
C GLY A 357 -18.01 7.65 -64.52
N ASN A 358 -17.58 8.48 -63.56
CA ASN A 358 -16.59 9.54 -63.82
C ASN A 358 -15.27 9.19 -63.15
N ASN A 359 -14.25 8.84 -63.93
CA ASN A 359 -12.86 8.70 -63.47
C ASN A 359 -12.39 10.04 -62.91
N PRO A 360 -12.25 10.22 -61.59
CA PRO A 360 -11.63 11.42 -61.06
C PRO A 360 -10.12 11.27 -61.32
N GLY A 361 -9.53 12.24 -62.01
CA GLY A 361 -8.08 12.33 -62.13
C GLY A 361 -7.40 12.30 -60.75
N PRO A 362 -6.12 11.91 -60.67
CA PRO A 362 -5.44 11.71 -59.40
C PRO A 362 -5.41 13.03 -58.60
N TYR A 363 -5.88 12.98 -57.36
CA TYR A 363 -5.74 14.06 -56.40
C TYR A 363 -4.25 14.22 -56.08
N ILE A 364 -3.68 15.36 -56.46
CA ILE A 364 -2.37 15.80 -55.96
C ILE A 364 -2.67 16.47 -54.61
N PHE A 365 -2.20 15.84 -53.53
CA PHE A 365 -2.23 16.40 -52.18
C PHE A 365 -1.19 17.51 -52.01
#